data_AF-A0A0E3C6P2-F1
#
_entry.id   AF-A0A0E3C6P2-F1
#
_cell.length_a   1.000
_cell.length_b   1.000
_cell.length_c   1.000
_cell.angle_alpha   90.00
_cell.angle_beta   90.00
_cell.angle_gamma   90.00
#
_symmetry.space_group_name_H-M   'P 1'
#
loop_
_entity.id
_entity.type
_entity.pdbx_description
1 polymer ?
#
loop_
_entity_poly.entity_id
_entity_poly.type
_entity_poly.pdbx_seq_one_letter_code
_entity_poly.pdbx_strand_id
1 'polypeptide(L)'
;MRDWTLMEAKKDFERGLLKEARIVPIESGLWAVQITSTLAADGTGWLLQTKRREQRQMKTLQAAAEAVTNIGFKIRSLLIET
;
A
#
# COMPACT_ATOMS: atom_id res chain seq x y z
N MET A 1 -2.62 8.23 -12.16
CA MET A 1 -2.33 7.12 -11.23
C MET A 1 -0.87 7.24 -10.80
N ARG A 2 -0.65 7.44 -9.50
CA ARG A 2 0.68 7.56 -8.90
C ARG A 2 0.99 6.32 -8.08
N ASP A 3 2.24 5.88 -8.12
CA ASP A 3 2.76 4.81 -7.27
C ASP A 3 3.71 5.39 -6.22
N TRP A 4 3.88 4.69 -5.10
CA TRP A 4 4.67 5.17 -3.96
C TRP A 4 5.68 4.12 -3.51
N THR A 5 6.91 4.54 -3.22
CA THR A 5 7.77 3.78 -2.30
C THR A 5 7.26 3.91 -0.85
N LEU A 6 7.71 3.03 0.05
CA LEU A 6 7.31 3.08 1.46
C LEU A 6 7.60 4.44 2.11
N MET A 7 8.75 5.05 1.78
CA MET A 7 9.16 6.33 2.34
C MET A 7 8.28 7.49 1.81
N GLU A 8 7.97 7.49 0.52
CA GLU A 8 7.05 8.47 -0.08
C GLU A 8 5.65 8.33 0.52
N ALA A 9 5.14 7.10 0.63
CA ALA A 9 3.82 6.83 1.21
C ALA A 9 3.75 7.31 2.67
N LYS A 10 4.77 7.05 3.49
CA LYS A 10 4.83 7.53 4.88
C LYS A 10 4.79 9.05 4.95
N LYS A 11 5.61 9.74 4.16
CA LYS A 11 5.65 11.20 4.12
C LYS A 11 4.32 11.81 3.67
N ASP A 12 3.70 11.21 2.65
CA ASP A 12 2.41 11.67 2.12
C ASP A 12 1.26 11.36 3.10
N PHE A 13 1.32 10.24 3.84
CA PHE A 13 0.39 9.94 4.94
C PHE A 13 0.48 10.98 6.07
N GLU A 14 1.69 11.30 6.53
CA GLU A 14 1.93 12.32 7.58
C GLU A 14 1.41 13.71 7.17
N ARG A 15 1.35 13.99 5.87
CA ARG A 15 0.78 15.21 5.29
C ARG A 15 -0.73 15.16 5.09
N GLY A 16 -1.39 14.04 5.42
CA GLY A 16 -2.83 13.84 5.22
C GLY A 16 -3.23 13.64 3.77
N LEU A 17 -2.28 13.30 2.88
CA LEU A 17 -2.55 13.17 1.45
C LEU A 17 -3.08 11.79 1.06
N LEU A 18 -2.98 10.78 1.92
CA LEU A 18 -3.46 9.42 1.64
C LEU A 18 -4.72 9.12 2.46
N LYS A 19 -5.76 8.59 1.81
CA LYS A 19 -7.03 8.27 2.48
C LYS A 19 -7.19 6.81 2.85
N GLU A 20 -6.58 5.91 2.08
CA GLU A 20 -6.82 4.47 2.21
C GLU A 20 -5.61 3.66 1.75
N ALA A 21 -5.38 2.53 2.41
CA ALA A 21 -4.49 1.48 1.93
C ALA A 21 -5.23 0.13 1.99
N ARG A 22 -5.14 -0.65 0.90
CA ARG A 22 -5.74 -1.98 0.79
C ARG A 22 -4.67 -3.01 0.52
N ILE A 23 -4.80 -4.18 1.14
CA ILE A 23 -3.97 -5.33 0.83
C ILE A 23 -4.73 -6.16 -0.20
N VAL A 24 -4.09 -6.42 -1.34
CA VAL A 24 -4.73 -7.06 -2.49
C VAL A 24 -3.98 -8.36 -2.80
N PRO A 25 -4.66 -9.51 -2.89
CA PRO A 25 -4.06 -10.72 -3.42
C PRO A 25 -3.80 -10.51 -4.92
N ILE A 26 -2.62 -10.91 -5.40
CA ILE A 26 -2.27 -10.80 -6.82
C ILE A 26 -2.21 -12.19 -7.45
N GLU A 27 -1.06 -12.87 -7.41
CA GLU A 27 -0.85 -14.21 -7.97
C GLU A 27 -0.22 -15.14 -6.93
N SER A 28 -0.50 -16.44 -7.02
CA SER A 28 0.23 -17.53 -6.34
C SER A 28 0.59 -17.26 -4.87
N GLY A 29 -0.38 -16.79 -4.07
CA GLY A 29 -0.19 -16.53 -2.64
C GLY A 29 0.62 -15.27 -2.31
N LEU A 30 0.88 -14.41 -3.30
CA LEU A 30 1.51 -13.12 -3.11
C LEU A 30 0.47 -12.02 -2.87
N TRP A 31 0.90 -11.04 -2.09
CA TRP A 31 0.11 -9.89 -1.66
C TRP A 31 0.80 -8.60 -2.07
N ALA A 32 0.02 -7.62 -2.47
CA ALA A 32 0.48 -6.26 -2.72
C ALA A 32 -0.33 -5.25 -1.91
N VAL A 33 0.15 -4.01 -1.85
CA VAL A 33 -0.56 -2.92 -1.19
C VAL A 33 -0.92 -1.86 -2.22
N GLN A 34 -2.21 -1.58 -2.30
CA GLN A 34 -2.76 -0.48 -3.09
C GLN A 34 -3.02 0.71 -2.16
N ILE A 35 -2.68 1.91 -2.61
CA ILE A 35 -2.79 3.16 -1.85
C ILE A 35 -3.67 4.10 -2.65
N THR A 36 -4.62 4.74 -1.98
CA THR A 36 -5.47 5.76 -2.58
C THR A 36 -5.18 7.13 -1.97
N SER A 37 -4.88 8.09 -2.85
CA SER A 37 -4.68 9.49 -2.49
C SER A 37 -6.02 10.20 -2.25
N THR A 38 -5.98 11.25 -1.44
CA THR A 38 -7.04 12.26 -1.31
C THR A 38 -7.11 13.16 -2.54
N LEU A 39 -5.98 13.31 -3.24
CA LEU A 39 -5.87 14.13 -4.45
C LEU A 39 -6.38 13.34 -5.66
N ALA A 40 -7.38 13.88 -6.35
CA ALA A 40 -7.97 13.25 -7.53
C ALA A 40 -6.94 12.99 -8.65
N ALA A 41 -5.94 13.89 -8.80
CA ALA A 41 -4.90 13.76 -9.81
C ALA A 41 -3.96 12.55 -9.59
N ASP A 42 -3.70 12.20 -8.33
CA ASP A 42 -2.85 11.05 -7.96
C ASP A 42 -3.63 9.74 -8.12
N GLY A 43 -4.90 9.73 -7.72
CA GLY A 43 -5.78 8.56 -7.80
C GLY A 43 -5.35 7.43 -6.86
N THR A 44 -5.52 6.19 -7.34
CA THR A 44 -5.16 4.95 -6.64
C THR A 44 -4.01 4.27 -7.37
N GLY A 45 -2.96 3.86 -6.67
CA GLY A 45 -1.82 3.14 -7.25
C GLY A 45 -1.14 2.19 -6.25
N TRP A 46 0.06 1.73 -6.57
CA TRP A 46 0.71 0.62 -5.85
C TRP A 46 1.87 1.06 -4.95
N LEU A 47 2.09 0.28 -3.90
CA LEU A 47 3.32 0.33 -3.14
C LEU A 47 4.45 -0.33 -3.94
N LEU A 48 5.59 0.35 -4.07
CA LEU A 48 6.76 -0.09 -4.83
C LEU A 48 7.92 -0.49 -3.92
N GLN A 49 8.80 -1.34 -4.44
CA GLN A 49 10.12 -1.59 -3.87
C GLN A 49 11.09 -0.45 -4.20
N THR A 50 11.85 0.02 -3.22
CA THR A 50 12.74 1.18 -3.35
C THR A 50 13.82 1.00 -4.43
N LYS A 51 14.38 -0.21 -4.58
CA LYS A 51 15.54 -0.42 -5.48
C LYS A 51 15.18 -0.51 -6.97
N ARG A 52 14.01 -1.06 -7.30
CA ARG A 52 13.62 -1.35 -8.69
C ARG A 52 12.39 -0.56 -9.17
N ARG A 53 11.70 0.13 -8.25
CA ARG A 53 10.39 0.78 -8.52
C ARG A 53 9.37 -0.18 -9.13
N GLU A 54 9.50 -1.47 -8.84
CA GLU A 54 8.53 -2.50 -9.19
C GLU A 54 7.51 -2.63 -8.05
N GLN A 55 6.30 -3.10 -8.38
CA GLN A 55 5.26 -3.38 -7.39
C GLN A 55 5.82 -4.26 -6.27
N ARG A 56 5.63 -3.83 -5.03
CA ARG A 56 6.10 -4.57 -3.86
C ARG A 56 5.19 -5.75 -3.60
N GLN A 57 5.65 -6.91 -4.04
CA GLN A 57 5.03 -8.20 -3.77
C GLN A 57 5.54 -8.78 -2.45
N MET A 58 4.65 -9.37 -1.66
CA MET A 58 4.92 -9.90 -0.33
C MET A 58 4.36 -11.31 -0.21
N LYS A 59 5.13 -12.21 0.41
CA LYS A 59 4.79 -13.65 0.50
C LYS A 59 3.73 -13.98 1.53
N THR A 60 3.43 -13.06 2.45
CA THR A 60 2.46 -13.27 3.52
C THR A 60 1.58 -12.06 3.67
N LEU A 61 0.32 -12.31 4.06
CA LEU A 61 -0.62 -11.25 4.41
C LEU A 61 -0.09 -10.39 5.56
N GLN A 62 0.62 -11.00 6.52
CA GLN A 62 1.25 -10.30 7.63
C GLN A 62 2.31 -9.29 7.16
N ALA A 63 3.17 -9.65 6.21
CA ALA A 63 4.17 -8.72 5.68
C ALA A 63 3.51 -7.52 4.97
N ALA A 64 2.39 -7.75 4.29
CA ALA A 64 1.58 -6.69 3.69
C ALA A 64 0.92 -5.80 4.75
N ALA A 65 0.38 -6.40 5.82
CA ALA A 65 -0.17 -5.69 6.96
C ALA A 65 0.89 -4.81 7.65
N GLU A 66 2.08 -5.34 7.89
CA GLU A 66 3.21 -4.59 8.46
C GLU A 66 3.61 -3.41 7.57
N ALA A 67 3.57 -3.56 6.24
CA ALA A 67 3.83 -2.45 5.31
C ALA A 67 2.78 -1.35 5.45
N VAL A 68 1.49 -1.70 5.54
CA VAL A 68 0.39 -0.75 5.75
C VAL A 68 0.52 -0.01 7.09
N THR A 69 0.83 -0.73 8.18
CA THR A 69 1.04 -0.11 9.50
C THR A 69 2.28 0.77 9.54
N ASN A 70 3.34 0.40 8.81
CA ASN A 70 4.56 1.21 8.71
C ASN A 70 4.35 2.53 7.95
N ILE A 71 3.37 2.60 7.05
CA ILE A 71 2.94 3.86 6.41
C ILE A 71 2.21 4.76 7.43
N GLY A 72 1.51 4.16 8.40
CA GLY A 72 0.78 4.87 9.46
C GLY A 72 -0.72 4.55 9.48
N PHE A 73 -1.22 3.75 8.54
CA PHE A 73 -2.61 3.31 8.53
C PHE A 73 -2.90 2.33 9.67
N LYS A 74 -4.08 2.48 10.29
CA LYS A 74 -4.60 1.51 11.26
C LYS A 74 -5.34 0.41 10.53
N ILE A 75 -4.95 -0.84 10.76
CA ILE A 75 -5.69 -2.00 10.26
C ILE A 75 -6.85 -2.25 11.22
N ARG A 76 -8.06 -1.90 10.80
CA ARG A 76 -9.28 -2.09 11.61
C ARG A 76 -9.82 -3.52 11.51
N SER A 77 -9.67 -4.14 10.34
CA SER A 77 -10.09 -5.52 10.06
C SER A 77 -9.48 -5.96 8.73
N LEU A 78 -8.75 -7.07 8.74
CA LEU A 78 -8.28 -7.74 7.51
C LEU A 78 -9.48 -8.51 6.93
N LEU A 79 -10.33 -7.83 6.17
CA LEU A 79 -11.31 -8.51 5.33
C LEU A 79 -10.57 -9.08 4.13
N ILE A 80 -10.32 -10.39 4.16
CA ILE A 80 -9.88 -11.12 2.99
C ILE A 80 -11.14 -11.37 2.18
N GLU A 81 -11.37 -10.59 1.13
CA GLU A 81 -12.33 -10.99 0.10
C GLU A 81 -11.67 -12.13 -0.68
N THR A 82 -12.04 -13.36 -0.31
CA THR A 82 -11.73 -14.61 -1.03
C THR A 82 -12.58 -14.78 -2.27
#